data_AF-A0AAU2G769-F1
#
_entry.id   AF-A0AAU2G769-F1
#
_cell.length_a   1.000
_cell.length_b   1.000
_cell.length_c   1.000
_cell.angle_alpha   90.00
_cell.angle_beta   90.00
_cell.angle_gamma   90.00
#
_symmetry.space_group_name_H-M   'P 1'
#
loop_
_entity.id
_entity.type
_entity.pdbx_description
1 polymer ?
#
loop_
_entity_poly.entity_id
_entity_poly.type
_entity_poly.pdbx_seq_one_letter_code
_entity_poly.pdbx_strand_id
1 'polypeptide(L)'
;MSIITAEQVRALWADPAAVIDRGDNYELVTQDDLGVFDVDTDDDGIPLPDQWQVIADQLNSTPSGEPTSTAGHVLLQQIVDARTERDQVKRKADEQFNAVIRAAVASGKVPVVAIAEAADLSRARIYQIRDGRR
;
A
#
# COMPACT_ATOMS: atom_id res chain seq x y z
N MET A 1 -5.20 12.65 -15.17
CA MET A 1 -6.44 11.91 -15.43
C MET A 1 -6.64 11.85 -16.92
N SER A 2 -6.60 10.66 -17.51
CA SER A 2 -7.02 10.46 -18.89
C SER A 2 -8.53 10.21 -18.92
N ILE A 3 -9.23 10.85 -19.86
CA ILE A 3 -10.66 10.61 -20.07
C ILE A 3 -10.82 9.30 -20.84
N ILE A 4 -11.64 8.39 -20.32
CA ILE A 4 -12.01 7.16 -21.02
C ILE A 4 -12.97 7.48 -22.16
N THR A 5 -12.71 6.94 -23.33
CA THR A 5 -13.56 7.07 -24.52
C THR A 5 -14.36 5.80 -24.79
N ALA A 6 -15.50 5.94 -25.48
CA ALA A 6 -16.31 4.80 -25.93
C ALA A 6 -15.51 3.77 -26.76
N GLU A 7 -14.55 4.24 -27.57
CA GLU A 7 -13.68 3.35 -28.37
C GLU A 7 -12.75 2.50 -27.49
N GLN A 8 -12.18 3.10 -26.44
CA GLN A 8 -11.37 2.35 -25.47
C GLN A 8 -12.21 1.32 -24.71
N VAL A 9 -13.45 1.66 -24.32
CA VAL A 9 -14.37 0.70 -23.69
C VAL A 9 -14.70 -0.45 -24.64
N ARG A 10 -14.97 -0.15 -25.92
CA ARG A 10 -15.25 -1.17 -26.93
C ARG A 10 -14.06 -2.08 -27.17
N ALA A 11 -12.85 -1.53 -27.20
CA ALA A 11 -11.61 -2.31 -27.32
C ALA A 11 -11.41 -3.22 -26.09
N LEU A 12 -11.66 -2.69 -24.88
CA LEU A 12 -11.62 -3.46 -23.64
C LEU A 12 -12.65 -4.58 -23.60
N TRP A 13 -13.87 -4.35 -24.11
CA TRP A 13 -14.91 -5.37 -24.19
C TRP A 13 -14.53 -6.51 -25.14
N ALA A 14 -13.82 -6.20 -26.24
CA ALA A 14 -13.44 -7.18 -27.25
C ALA A 14 -12.21 -8.04 -26.85
N ASP A 15 -11.37 -7.54 -25.95
CA ASP A 15 -10.15 -8.21 -25.51
C ASP A 15 -10.08 -8.30 -23.98
N PRO A 16 -10.33 -9.50 -23.39
CA PRO A 16 -10.24 -9.72 -21.95
C PRO A 16 -8.87 -9.41 -21.32
N ALA A 17 -7.80 -9.37 -22.13
CA ALA A 17 -6.45 -9.05 -21.65
C ALA A 17 -6.14 -7.54 -21.68
N ALA A 18 -6.98 -6.72 -22.32
CA ALA A 18 -6.80 -5.29 -22.36
C ALA A 18 -7.07 -4.64 -21.00
N VAL A 19 -6.46 -3.48 -20.76
CA VAL A 19 -6.69 -2.65 -19.58
C VAL A 19 -6.69 -1.17 -19.99
N ILE A 20 -7.48 -0.36 -19.29
CA ILE A 20 -7.47 1.10 -19.48
C ILE A 20 -6.83 1.76 -18.27
N ASP A 21 -5.71 2.45 -18.50
CA ASP A 21 -5.02 3.26 -17.50
C ASP A 21 -5.57 4.70 -17.50
N ARG A 22 -6.16 5.11 -16.37
CA ARG A 22 -6.68 6.48 -16.14
C ARG A 22 -5.65 7.40 -15.46
N GLY A 23 -4.49 6.87 -15.10
CA GLY A 23 -3.42 7.48 -14.33
C GLY A 23 -3.44 7.07 -12.85
N ASP A 24 -2.37 7.46 -12.14
CA ASP A 24 -1.98 6.95 -10.81
C ASP A 24 -3.04 7.01 -9.70
N ASN A 25 -4.06 7.86 -9.83
CA ASN A 25 -5.09 8.05 -8.81
C ASN A 25 -6.31 7.12 -8.98
N TYR A 26 -6.25 6.19 -9.93
CA TYR A 26 -7.35 5.30 -10.29
C TYR A 26 -6.85 3.86 -10.44
N GLU A 27 -7.71 2.91 -10.10
CA GLU A 27 -7.50 1.51 -10.51
C GLU A 27 -7.60 1.40 -12.03
N LEU A 28 -6.77 0.50 -12.59
CA LEU A 28 -6.88 0.08 -13.98
C LEU A 28 -8.27 -0.48 -14.22
N VAL A 29 -8.90 -0.08 -15.31
CA VAL A 29 -10.19 -0.64 -15.73
C VAL A 29 -9.93 -1.89 -16.54
N THR A 30 -10.53 -3.00 -16.11
CA THR A 30 -10.47 -4.33 -16.72
C THR A 30 -11.83 -4.68 -17.33
N GLN A 31 -11.89 -5.76 -18.13
CA GLN A 31 -13.15 -6.21 -18.70
C GLN A 31 -14.18 -6.59 -17.61
N ASP A 32 -13.72 -7.14 -16.48
CA ASP A 32 -14.57 -7.52 -15.35
C ASP A 32 -15.30 -6.30 -14.76
N ASP A 33 -14.68 -5.12 -14.79
CA ASP A 33 -15.27 -3.87 -14.33
C ASP A 33 -16.39 -3.38 -15.25
N LEU A 34 -16.51 -3.92 -16.48
CA LEU A 34 -17.61 -3.57 -17.39
C LEU A 34 -18.89 -4.34 -17.06
N GLY A 35 -18.78 -5.52 -16.42
CA GLY A 35 -19.92 -6.38 -16.10
C GLY A 35 -20.82 -5.86 -14.97
N VAL A 36 -20.46 -4.77 -14.31
CA VAL A 36 -21.26 -4.14 -13.25
C VAL A 36 -22.24 -3.10 -13.78
N PHE A 37 -22.11 -2.69 -15.04
CA PHE A 37 -22.95 -1.68 -15.66
C PHE A 37 -24.23 -2.29 -16.22
N ASP A 38 -25.36 -1.67 -15.89
CA ASP A 38 -26.67 -2.03 -16.43
C ASP A 38 -26.88 -1.27 -17.75
N VAL A 39 -26.69 -1.97 -18.88
CA VAL A 39 -26.74 -1.40 -20.24
C VAL A 39 -27.53 -2.31 -21.17
N ASP A 40 -28.14 -1.70 -22.18
CA ASP A 40 -28.86 -2.45 -23.22
C ASP A 40 -27.87 -3.19 -24.13
N THR A 41 -28.09 -4.49 -24.31
CA THR A 41 -27.29 -5.35 -25.19
C THR A 41 -28.12 -5.92 -26.33
N ASP A 42 -27.46 -6.29 -27.43
CA ASP A 42 -28.06 -7.12 -28.47
C ASP A 42 -28.21 -8.59 -28.03
N ASP A 43 -28.71 -9.42 -28.95
CA ASP A 43 -28.96 -10.86 -28.72
C ASP A 43 -27.68 -11.67 -28.42
N ASP A 44 -26.50 -11.13 -28.76
CA ASP A 44 -25.20 -11.73 -28.49
C ASP A 44 -24.57 -11.20 -27.19
N GLY A 45 -25.29 -10.35 -26.45
CA GLY A 45 -24.82 -9.75 -25.20
C GLY A 45 -23.82 -8.61 -25.43
N ILE A 46 -23.78 -8.02 -26.62
CA ILE A 46 -22.90 -6.89 -26.95
C ILE A 46 -23.66 -5.57 -26.71
N PRO A 47 -23.09 -4.60 -25.97
CA PRO A 47 -23.71 -3.30 -25.77
C PRO A 47 -24.10 -2.60 -27.10
N LEU A 48 -25.30 -2.03 -27.13
CA LEU A 48 -25.78 -1.27 -28.29
C LEU A 48 -24.88 -0.04 -28.57
N PRO A 49 -24.85 0.49 -29.81
CA PRO A 49 -23.88 1.52 -30.21
C PRO A 49 -23.85 2.79 -29.36
N ASP A 50 -24.98 3.19 -28.77
CA ASP A 50 -25.12 4.35 -27.89
C ASP A 50 -24.69 4.07 -26.44
N GLN A 51 -24.70 2.80 -26.01
CA GLN A 51 -24.36 2.39 -24.65
C GLN A 51 -22.86 2.51 -24.35
N TRP A 52 -21.99 2.41 -25.38
CA TRP A 52 -20.55 2.54 -25.20
C TRP A 52 -20.14 3.88 -24.58
N GLN A 53 -20.83 4.96 -24.96
CA GLN A 53 -20.57 6.28 -24.38
C GLN A 53 -21.09 6.38 -22.95
N VAL A 54 -22.24 5.76 -22.65
CA VAL A 54 -22.80 5.71 -21.29
C VAL A 54 -21.84 5.02 -20.33
N ILE A 55 -21.26 3.88 -20.72
CA ILE A 55 -20.26 3.15 -19.92
C ILE A 55 -19.02 4.03 -19.69
N ALA A 56 -18.51 4.68 -20.74
CA ALA A 56 -17.36 5.57 -20.62
C ALA A 56 -17.62 6.74 -19.65
N ASP A 57 -18.80 7.36 -19.71
CA ASP A 57 -19.18 8.46 -18.83
C ASP A 57 -19.31 8.01 -17.36
N GLN A 58 -19.87 6.81 -17.13
CA GLN A 58 -19.96 6.22 -15.78
C GLN A 58 -18.58 5.91 -15.20
N LEU A 59 -17.67 5.34 -16.00
CA LEU A 59 -16.28 5.10 -15.60
C LEU A 59 -15.51 6.40 -15.33
N ASN A 60 -15.77 7.47 -16.07
CA ASN A 60 -15.16 8.77 -15.81
C ASN A 60 -15.74 9.46 -14.56
N SER A 61 -16.90 9.03 -14.09
CA SER A 61 -17.57 9.55 -12.90
C SER A 61 -17.11 8.87 -11.60
N THR A 62 -16.29 7.82 -11.68
CA THR A 62 -15.74 7.14 -10.50
C THR A 62 -14.86 8.10 -9.69
N PRO A 63 -15.04 8.20 -8.36
CA PRO A 63 -14.19 9.04 -7.52
C PRO A 63 -12.73 8.55 -7.53
N SER A 64 -11.79 9.50 -7.52
CA SER A 64 -10.35 9.21 -7.47
C SER A 64 -9.85 9.00 -6.04
N GLY A 65 -8.80 8.21 -5.88
CA GLY A 65 -7.99 8.20 -4.66
C GLY A 65 -8.35 7.15 -3.60
N GLU A 66 -9.46 6.43 -3.77
CA GLU A 66 -9.77 5.24 -2.99
C GLU A 66 -9.95 4.04 -3.93
N PRO A 67 -9.41 2.85 -3.59
CA PRO A 67 -9.69 1.66 -4.36
C PRO A 67 -11.18 1.37 -4.34
N THR A 68 -11.72 0.94 -5.46
CA THR A 68 -13.11 0.47 -5.56
C THR A 68 -13.19 -1.05 -5.51
N SER A 69 -12.10 -1.73 -5.85
CA SER A 69 -12.03 -3.19 -5.88
C SER A 69 -11.67 -3.79 -4.52
N THR A 70 -12.15 -5.02 -4.26
CA THR A 70 -11.75 -5.80 -3.09
C THR A 70 -10.23 -6.08 -3.09
N ALA A 71 -9.65 -6.33 -4.27
CA ALA A 71 -8.22 -6.59 -4.41
C ALA A 71 -7.38 -5.37 -3.99
N GLY A 72 -7.79 -4.16 -4.40
CA GLY A 72 -7.15 -2.91 -4.02
C GLY A 72 -7.19 -2.67 -2.50
N HIS A 73 -8.34 -2.91 -1.86
CA HIS A 73 -8.46 -2.83 -0.40
C HIS A 73 -7.57 -3.85 0.32
N VAL A 74 -7.52 -5.09 -0.17
CA VAL A 74 -6.63 -6.13 0.39
C VAL A 74 -5.17 -5.72 0.28
N LEU A 75 -4.75 -5.15 -0.85
CA LEU A 75 -3.37 -4.69 -1.03
C LEU A 75 -3.02 -3.54 -0.08
N LEU A 76 -3.91 -2.57 0.12
CA LEU A 76 -3.71 -1.51 1.12
C LEU A 76 -3.56 -2.09 2.53
N GLN A 77 -4.38 -3.07 2.90
CA GLN A 77 -4.26 -3.74 4.19
C GLN A 77 -2.93 -4.48 4.32
N GLN A 78 -2.49 -5.20 3.29
CA GLN A 78 -1.17 -5.86 3.27
C GLN A 78 -0.02 -4.86 3.48
N ILE A 79 -0.11 -3.66 2.92
CA ILE A 79 0.89 -2.59 3.12
C ILE A 79 0.88 -2.13 4.59
N VAL A 80 -0.30 -1.95 5.19
CA VAL A 80 -0.44 -1.58 6.62
C VAL A 80 0.12 -2.68 7.53
N ASP A 81 -0.16 -3.93 7.22
CA ASP A 81 0.32 -5.09 7.98
C ASP A 81 1.85 -5.20 7.88
N ALA A 82 2.42 -5.07 6.68
CA ALA A 82 3.87 -5.07 6.46
C ALA A 82 4.57 -3.92 7.20
N ARG A 83 3.96 -2.73 7.23
CA ARG A 83 4.46 -1.60 8.02
C ARG A 83 4.44 -1.95 9.52
N THR A 84 3.34 -2.52 9.99
CA THR A 84 3.16 -2.88 11.40
C THR A 84 4.19 -3.92 11.82
N GLU A 85 4.40 -4.96 11.01
CA GLU A 85 5.42 -5.98 11.24
C GLU A 85 6.82 -5.36 11.29
N ARG A 86 7.18 -4.53 10.32
CA ARG A 86 8.46 -3.80 10.29
C ARG A 86 8.68 -3.01 11.58
N ASP A 87 7.67 -2.26 12.02
CA ASP A 87 7.77 -1.42 13.22
C ASP A 87 7.90 -2.27 14.50
N GLN A 88 7.26 -3.45 14.54
CA GLN A 88 7.45 -4.42 15.62
C GLN A 88 8.86 -5.01 15.64
N VAL A 89 9.42 -5.38 14.48
CA VAL A 89 10.78 -5.91 14.36
C VAL A 89 11.80 -4.88 14.84
N LYS A 90 11.67 -3.62 14.41
CA LYS A 90 12.54 -2.51 14.87
C LYS A 90 12.46 -2.34 16.38
N ARG A 91 11.25 -2.27 16.93
CA ARG A 91 11.06 -2.14 18.39
C ARG A 91 11.70 -3.29 19.16
N LYS A 92 11.55 -4.53 18.69
CA LYS A 92 12.14 -5.71 19.33
C LYS A 92 13.68 -5.66 19.27
N ALA A 93 14.24 -5.27 18.13
CA ALA A 93 15.69 -5.11 17.99
C ALA A 93 16.24 -4.03 18.94
N ASP A 94 15.57 -2.88 19.03
CA ASP A 94 15.92 -1.79 19.96
C ASP A 94 15.84 -2.24 21.43
N GLU A 95 14.80 -2.97 21.80
CA GLU A 95 14.64 -3.50 23.16
C GLU A 95 15.73 -4.52 23.52
N GLN A 96 16.09 -5.40 22.60
CA GLN A 96 17.19 -6.35 22.77
C GLN A 96 18.54 -5.63 22.92
N PHE A 97 18.83 -4.67 22.04
CA PHE A 97 20.03 -3.86 22.11
C PHE A 97 20.13 -3.09 23.44
N ASN A 98 19.04 -2.44 23.85
CA ASN A 98 18.96 -1.73 25.13
C ASN A 98 19.11 -2.67 26.34
N ALA A 99 18.65 -3.91 26.25
CA ALA A 99 18.87 -4.92 27.29
C ALA A 99 20.36 -5.30 27.41
N VAL A 100 21.07 -5.45 26.30
CA VAL A 100 22.52 -5.72 26.30
C VAL A 100 23.29 -4.57 26.94
N ILE A 101 22.97 -3.31 26.60
CA ILE A 101 23.59 -2.14 27.23
C ILE A 101 23.33 -2.12 28.73
N ARG A 102 22.08 -2.34 29.16
CA ARG A 102 21.72 -2.41 30.59
C ARG A 102 22.52 -3.48 31.33
N ALA A 103 22.64 -4.67 30.76
CA ALA A 103 23.42 -5.75 31.34
C ALA A 103 24.92 -5.41 31.41
N ALA A 104 25.48 -4.82 30.36
CA ALA A 104 26.88 -4.40 30.34
C ALA A 104 27.18 -3.37 31.43
N VAL A 105 26.35 -2.33 31.57
CA VAL A 105 26.49 -1.30 32.60
C VAL A 105 26.32 -1.89 34.00
N ALA A 106 25.32 -2.75 34.22
CA ALA A 106 25.06 -3.37 35.52
C ALA A 106 26.19 -4.33 35.96
N SER A 107 26.88 -4.95 35.00
CA SER A 107 27.99 -5.86 35.31
C SER A 107 29.19 -5.17 35.94
N GLY A 108 29.38 -3.87 35.68
CA GLY A 108 30.57 -3.11 36.09
C GLY A 108 31.90 -3.58 35.48
N LYS A 109 31.88 -4.57 34.58
CA LYS A 109 33.08 -5.19 34.00
C LYS A 109 33.71 -4.38 32.87
N VAL A 110 32.92 -3.53 32.21
CA VAL A 110 33.35 -2.70 31.08
C VAL A 110 33.12 -1.22 31.44
N PRO A 111 34.13 -0.34 31.26
CA PRO A 111 33.95 1.08 31.45
C PRO A 111 32.85 1.64 30.55
N VAL A 112 32.02 2.55 31.06
CA VAL A 112 30.90 3.16 30.29
C VAL A 112 31.38 3.85 29.01
N VAL A 113 32.60 4.39 28.99
CA VAL A 113 33.18 5.00 27.79
C VAL A 113 33.40 3.97 26.66
N ALA A 114 33.87 2.77 27.01
CA ALA A 114 34.07 1.69 26.04
C ALA A 114 32.73 1.11 25.56
N ILE A 115 31.72 1.05 26.44
CA ILE A 115 30.34 0.67 26.02
C ILE A 115 29.80 1.70 25.02
N ALA A 116 29.97 2.99 25.31
CA ALA A 116 29.53 4.08 24.45
C ALA A 116 30.20 4.04 23.07
N GLU A 117 31.52 3.82 23.02
CA GLU A 117 32.28 3.65 21.78
C GLU A 117 31.83 2.42 20.98
N ALA A 118 31.69 1.26 21.64
CA ALA A 118 31.27 0.02 20.97
C ALA A 118 29.82 0.07 20.44
N ALA A 119 28.95 0.83 21.13
CA ALA A 119 27.56 1.02 20.73
C ALA A 119 27.36 2.17 19.74
N ASP A 120 28.41 2.95 19.42
CA ASP A 120 28.32 4.20 18.66
C ASP A 120 27.30 5.19 19.23
N LEU A 121 27.32 5.37 20.56
CA LEU A 121 26.39 6.22 21.29
C LEU A 121 27.12 7.19 22.21
N SER A 122 26.47 8.30 22.54
CA SER A 122 26.97 9.16 23.61
C SER A 122 26.84 8.49 24.98
N ARG A 123 27.74 8.82 25.92
CA ARG A 123 27.63 8.35 27.32
C ARG A 123 26.30 8.73 27.97
N ALA A 124 25.78 9.92 27.66
CA ALA A 124 24.48 10.37 28.15
C ALA A 124 23.37 9.42 27.70
N ARG A 125 23.42 8.96 26.44
CA ARG A 125 22.48 7.99 25.91
C ARG A 125 22.59 6.62 26.60
N ILE A 126 23.80 6.15 26.89
CA ILE A 126 24.00 4.92 27.68
C ILE A 126 23.31 5.00 29.05
N TYR A 127 23.42 6.13 29.75
CA TYR A 127 22.73 6.32 31.04
C TYR A 127 21.21 6.42 30.91
N GLN A 128 20.69 7.04 29.85
CA GLN A 128 19.24 7.02 29.57
C GLN A 128 18.73 5.58 29.40
N ILE A 129 19.44 4.77 28.62
CA ILE A 129 19.10 3.35 28.39
C ILE A 129 19.19 2.56 29.70
N ARG A 130 20.22 2.80 30.52
CA ARG A 130 20.36 2.22 31.87
C ARG A 130 19.11 2.48 32.71
N ASP A 131 18.63 3.72 32.68
CA ASP A 131 17.50 4.20 33.49
C ASP A 131 16.13 3.85 32.86
N GLY A 132 16.11 3.06 31.78
CA GLY A 132 14.88 2.63 31.10
C GLY A 132 14.20 3.72 30.27
N ARG A 133 14.89 4.82 29.98
CA ARG A 133 14.38 5.90 29.13
C ARG A 133 14.57 5.54 27.66
N ARG A 134 13.54 5.82 26.87
CA ARG A 134 13.58 5.70 25.41
C ARG A 134 14.37 6.81 24.78
#